data_AF-A0A524R0H9-F1
#
_entry.id   AF-A0A524R0H9-F1
#
_cell.length_a   1.000
_cell.length_b   1.000
_cell.length_c   1.000
_cell.angle_alpha   90.00
_cell.angle_beta   90.00
_cell.angle_gamma   90.00
#
_symmetry.space_group_name_H-M   'P 1'
#
loop_
_entity.id
_entity.type
_entity.pdbx_description
1 polymer ?
#
loop_
_entity_poly.entity_id
_entity_poly.type
_entity_poly.pdbx_seq_one_letter_code
_entity_poly.pdbx_strand_id
1 'polypeptide(L)'
;MVVGMALVVVAYLTRSAGLPLVVATFLGLGLRRRWRAVAGFAVAFGVPAALWWARGRVLGGSEYVSEFWLIDPYQPQLGTVGPGGLLDRITGNFVSYVTRIIPAGVAGDGLSIIPPIGVGLGLVTLVGWVRMLRDRVGVAELFFPLYFGLILLWPPAWSGDRFALPLLPLMFFYSGVALLWLFGSFPMGVRRVSVGVLVLALAIPAGFQLRLMAKGAGTCRELTRMGNARECLSPAQGEYFALAEWSGENLPDGAVVTTRKPRTFFLMSGVKAQAIPLVTDPDEFLARVREGGSRYVSLDLLDGMAGYYVYPVPLQRLPVFCGLVEVGAPDQAGTQLLGILDAEVGVGSGSGASPSLARCPREMVRADPREMDSTGGWEIPLLSSGREPRE
;
A
#
# COMPACT_ATOMS: atom_id res chain seq x y z
N MET A 1 27.52 -20.77 -1.16
CA MET A 1 27.67 -19.60 -2.07
C MET A 1 26.62 -19.60 -3.16
N VAL A 2 26.53 -20.66 -3.97
CA VAL A 2 25.52 -20.80 -5.05
C VAL A 2 24.09 -20.64 -4.54
N VAL A 3 23.72 -21.34 -3.47
CA VAL A 3 22.39 -21.20 -2.83
C VAL A 3 22.11 -19.76 -2.41
N GLY A 4 23.09 -19.07 -1.82
CA GLY A 4 22.95 -17.66 -1.44
C GLY A 4 22.70 -16.76 -2.65
N MET A 5 23.45 -16.95 -3.75
CA MET A 5 23.24 -16.21 -5.00
C MET A 5 21.84 -16.47 -5.58
N ALA A 6 21.38 -17.71 -5.58
CA ALA A 6 20.04 -18.05 -6.03
C ALA A 6 18.95 -17.34 -5.20
N LEU A 7 19.10 -17.32 -3.87
CA LEU A 7 18.16 -16.59 -2.99
C LEU A 7 18.15 -15.08 -3.26
N VAL A 8 19.30 -14.47 -3.59
CA VAL A 8 19.36 -13.05 -3.98
C VAL A 8 18.60 -12.79 -5.28
N VAL A 9 18.73 -13.68 -6.28
CA VAL A 9 17.96 -13.57 -7.54
C VAL A 9 16.47 -13.72 -7.27
N VAL A 10 16.07 -14.70 -6.46
CA VAL A 10 14.67 -14.90 -6.07
C VAL A 10 14.11 -13.68 -5.35
N ALA A 11 14.88 -13.09 -4.43
CA ALA A 11 14.47 -11.87 -3.72
C ALA A 11 14.16 -10.71 -4.68
N TYR A 12 15.03 -10.46 -5.68
CA TYR A 12 14.79 -9.43 -6.69
C TYR A 12 13.58 -9.74 -7.58
N LEU A 13 13.44 -10.98 -8.05
CA LEU A 13 12.33 -11.39 -8.91
C LEU A 13 10.98 -11.41 -8.16
N THR A 14 11.01 -11.50 -6.83
CA THR A 14 9.81 -11.37 -6.00
C THR A 14 9.44 -9.90 -5.83
N ARG A 15 10.44 -9.02 -5.61
CA ARG A 15 10.22 -7.58 -5.46
C ARG A 15 11.47 -6.79 -5.80
N SER A 16 11.30 -5.67 -6.50
CA SER A 16 12.37 -4.73 -6.85
C SER A 16 13.15 -4.20 -5.62
N ALA A 17 12.53 -4.22 -4.43
CA ALA A 17 13.18 -3.94 -3.15
C ALA A 17 14.35 -4.89 -2.81
N GLY A 18 14.52 -6.01 -3.53
CA GLY A 18 15.69 -6.89 -3.44
C GLY A 18 16.94 -6.35 -4.13
N LEU A 19 16.86 -5.27 -4.92
CA LEU A 19 17.99 -4.69 -5.65
C LEU A 19 19.19 -4.29 -4.74
N PRO A 20 19.01 -3.67 -3.56
CA PRO A 20 20.12 -3.39 -2.65
C PRO A 20 20.90 -4.65 -2.26
N LEU A 21 20.25 -5.82 -2.17
CA LEU A 21 20.90 -7.08 -1.84
C LEU A 21 21.73 -7.61 -3.02
N VAL A 22 21.26 -7.41 -4.25
CA VAL A 22 22.03 -7.69 -5.48
C VAL A 22 23.29 -6.83 -5.51
N VAL A 23 23.15 -5.52 -5.31
CA VAL A 23 24.28 -4.57 -5.29
C VAL A 23 25.26 -4.92 -4.17
N ALA A 24 24.77 -5.16 -2.95
CA ALA A 24 25.60 -5.58 -1.83
C ALA A 24 26.36 -6.88 -2.10
N THR A 25 25.76 -7.82 -2.84
CA THR A 25 26.40 -9.07 -3.24
C THR A 25 27.52 -8.83 -4.24
N PHE A 26 27.30 -8.02 -5.27
CA PHE A 26 28.35 -7.63 -6.23
C PHE A 26 29.52 -6.94 -5.54
N LEU A 27 29.25 -5.91 -4.73
CA LEU A 27 30.26 -5.19 -3.97
C LEU A 27 31.01 -6.12 -3.02
N GLY A 28 30.29 -6.97 -2.29
CA GLY A 28 30.89 -7.92 -1.35
C GLY A 28 31.75 -9.00 -2.01
N LEU A 29 31.45 -9.42 -3.24
CA LEU A 29 32.29 -10.33 -4.01
C LEU A 29 33.51 -9.61 -4.61
N GLY A 30 33.31 -8.39 -5.11
CA GLY A 30 34.37 -7.53 -5.67
C GLY A 30 35.41 -7.14 -4.63
N LEU A 31 34.98 -6.73 -3.43
CA LEU A 31 35.87 -6.42 -2.30
C LEU A 31 36.74 -7.63 -1.88
N ARG A 32 36.20 -8.85 -2.05
CA ARG A 32 36.92 -10.10 -1.80
C ARG A 32 37.69 -10.61 -3.01
N ARG A 33 37.77 -9.82 -4.09
CA ARG A 33 38.43 -10.14 -5.36
C ARG A 33 37.98 -11.48 -5.98
N ARG A 34 36.72 -11.89 -5.74
CA ARG A 34 36.17 -13.15 -6.27
C ARG A 34 35.58 -12.95 -7.67
N TRP A 35 36.41 -12.54 -8.64
CA TRP A 35 35.97 -12.13 -9.98
C TRP A 35 35.21 -13.22 -10.75
N ARG A 36 35.61 -14.49 -10.60
CA ARG A 36 34.86 -15.62 -11.18
C ARG A 36 33.44 -15.72 -10.63
N ALA A 37 33.27 -15.48 -9.33
CA ALA A 37 31.96 -15.46 -8.68
C ALA A 37 31.16 -14.22 -9.07
N VAL A 38 31.81 -13.06 -9.27
CA VAL A 38 31.17 -11.85 -9.83
C VAL A 38 30.62 -12.13 -11.23
N ALA A 39 31.44 -12.70 -12.12
CA ALA A 39 31.02 -13.02 -13.48
C ALA A 39 29.88 -14.06 -13.50
N GLY A 40 30.00 -15.13 -12.71
CA GLY A 40 28.93 -16.13 -12.58
C GLY A 40 27.64 -15.54 -12.04
N PHE A 41 27.71 -14.66 -11.03
CA PHE A 41 26.54 -13.98 -10.48
C PHE A 41 25.95 -12.96 -11.45
N ALA A 42 26.78 -12.24 -12.21
CA ALA A 42 26.33 -11.31 -13.26
C ALA A 42 25.49 -12.02 -14.33
N VAL A 43 25.91 -13.21 -14.77
CA VAL A 43 25.14 -14.03 -15.71
C VAL A 43 23.86 -14.55 -15.05
N ALA A 44 23.97 -15.15 -13.86
CA ALA A 44 22.84 -15.75 -13.15
C ALA A 44 21.74 -14.76 -12.76
N PHE A 45 22.10 -13.51 -12.46
CA PHE A 45 21.15 -12.42 -12.19
C PHE A 45 20.72 -11.70 -13.46
N GLY A 46 21.68 -11.33 -14.31
CA GLY A 46 21.47 -10.46 -15.46
C GLY A 46 20.54 -11.08 -16.51
N VAL A 47 20.66 -12.38 -16.78
CA VAL A 47 19.80 -13.05 -17.76
C VAL A 47 18.33 -13.07 -17.30
N PRO A 48 17.97 -13.57 -16.10
CA PRO A 48 16.58 -13.49 -15.63
C PRO A 48 16.06 -12.06 -15.49
N ALA A 49 16.87 -11.12 -14.99
CA ALA A 49 16.45 -9.73 -14.83
C ALA A 49 16.17 -9.06 -16.19
N ALA A 50 17.00 -9.30 -17.19
CA ALA A 50 16.79 -8.79 -18.55
C ALA A 50 15.54 -9.39 -19.20
N LEU A 51 15.31 -10.69 -19.06
CA LEU A 51 14.10 -11.35 -19.56
C LEU A 51 12.84 -10.80 -18.88
N TRP A 52 12.89 -10.59 -17.56
CA TRP A 52 11.79 -10.01 -16.81
C TRP A 52 11.49 -8.57 -17.25
N TRP A 53 12.52 -7.75 -17.41
CA TRP A 53 12.41 -6.38 -17.90
C TRP A 53 11.84 -6.32 -19.33
N ALA A 54 12.34 -7.16 -20.23
CA ALA A 54 11.85 -7.26 -21.61
C ALA A 54 10.37 -7.67 -21.65
N ARG A 55 9.97 -8.66 -20.83
CA ARG A 55 8.57 -9.04 -20.65
C ARG A 55 7.72 -7.85 -20.20
N GLY A 56 8.19 -7.06 -19.23
CA GLY A 56 7.50 -5.88 -18.73
C GLY A 56 7.23 -4.84 -19.82
N ARG A 57 8.21 -4.63 -20.71
CA ARG A 57 8.10 -3.73 -21.86
C ARG A 57 7.11 -4.20 -22.90
N VAL A 58 7.07 -5.50 -23.19
CA VAL A 58 6.15 -6.07 -24.19
C VAL A 58 4.70 -6.09 -23.69
N LEU A 59 4.49 -6.38 -22.40
CA LEU A 59 3.15 -6.57 -21.83
C LEU A 59 2.56 -5.30 -21.18
N GLY A 60 3.22 -4.14 -21.29
CA GLY A 60 2.73 -2.89 -20.71
C GLY A 60 2.66 -2.88 -19.18
N GLY A 61 3.62 -3.52 -18.50
CA GLY A 61 3.69 -3.52 -17.03
C GLY A 61 4.01 -2.13 -16.45
N SER A 62 3.56 -1.86 -15.22
CA SER A 62 3.84 -0.57 -14.57
C SER A 62 5.35 -0.36 -14.37
N GLU A 63 5.86 0.77 -14.84
CA GLU A 63 7.25 1.14 -14.66
C GLU A 63 7.43 1.76 -13.27
N TYR A 64 7.65 0.94 -12.24
CA TYR A 64 8.04 1.39 -10.89
C TYR A 64 9.17 2.44 -10.88
N VAL A 65 10.01 2.46 -11.93
CA VAL A 65 11.08 3.44 -12.12
C VAL A 65 10.53 4.84 -12.41
N SER A 66 9.47 4.98 -13.22
CA SER A 66 8.88 6.29 -13.48
C SER A 66 8.16 6.83 -12.25
N GLU A 67 7.47 5.95 -11.51
CA GLU A 67 6.82 6.28 -10.24
C GLU A 67 7.80 6.76 -9.16
N PHE A 68 9.02 6.21 -9.13
CA PHE A 68 10.07 6.64 -8.21
C PHE A 68 10.41 8.14 -8.39
N TRP A 69 10.37 8.63 -9.64
CA TRP A 69 10.70 10.01 -9.95
C TRP A 69 9.54 10.97 -9.72
N LEU A 70 8.29 10.53 -9.62
CA LEU A 70 7.15 11.43 -9.35
C LEU A 70 7.24 12.04 -7.96
N ILE A 71 7.03 13.35 -7.80
CA ILE A 71 7.00 14.01 -6.48
C ILE A 71 6.01 13.30 -5.56
N ASP A 72 4.77 13.12 -6.03
CA ASP A 72 3.72 12.31 -5.43
C ASP A 72 3.10 11.41 -6.51
N PRO A 73 3.19 10.07 -6.39
CA PRO A 73 2.58 9.15 -7.34
C PRO A 73 1.04 9.25 -7.45
N TYR A 74 0.39 9.82 -6.45
CA TYR A 74 -1.05 10.10 -6.47
C TYR A 74 -1.39 11.48 -7.05
N GLN A 75 -0.39 12.33 -7.31
CA GLN A 75 -0.53 13.64 -7.96
C GLN A 75 0.55 13.83 -9.03
N PRO A 76 0.47 13.08 -10.15
CA PRO A 76 1.50 13.12 -11.20
C PRO A 76 1.71 14.51 -11.82
N GLN A 77 0.70 15.39 -11.75
CA GLN A 77 0.75 16.78 -12.19
C GLN A 77 1.77 17.65 -11.44
N LEU A 78 2.21 17.24 -10.24
CA LEU A 78 3.30 17.90 -9.53
C LEU A 78 4.66 17.69 -10.21
N GLY A 79 4.74 16.79 -11.20
CA GLY A 79 5.93 16.50 -11.97
C GLY A 79 6.91 15.60 -11.22
N THR A 80 8.18 15.68 -11.62
CA THR A 80 9.24 14.80 -11.12
C THR A 80 10.12 15.49 -10.08
N VAL A 81 10.59 14.71 -9.11
CA VAL A 81 11.53 15.15 -8.08
C VAL A 81 12.89 15.49 -8.69
N GLY A 82 13.38 16.69 -8.41
CA GLY A 82 14.75 17.11 -8.71
C GLY A 82 15.73 16.75 -7.58
N PRO A 83 17.04 17.08 -7.73
CA PRO A 83 18.05 16.78 -6.71
C PRO A 83 17.76 17.36 -5.33
N GLY A 84 17.23 18.60 -5.25
CA GLY A 84 16.82 19.22 -3.98
C GLY A 84 15.68 18.45 -3.31
N GLY A 85 14.64 18.10 -4.07
CA GLY A 85 13.53 17.31 -3.56
C GLY A 85 13.93 15.90 -3.11
N LEU A 86 14.98 15.31 -3.69
CA LEU A 86 15.54 14.05 -3.18
C LEU A 86 16.16 14.22 -1.79
N LEU A 87 16.81 15.35 -1.50
CA LEU A 87 17.30 15.66 -0.15
C LEU A 87 16.13 15.84 0.83
N ASP A 88 15.05 16.48 0.41
CA ASP A 88 13.83 16.62 1.24
C ASP A 88 13.21 15.25 1.54
N ARG A 89 13.20 14.32 0.58
CA ARG A 89 12.79 12.93 0.83
C ARG A 89 13.69 12.25 1.84
N ILE A 90 15.00 12.34 1.66
CA ILE A 90 15.96 11.69 2.56
C ILE A 90 15.74 12.19 3.97
N THR A 91 15.66 13.50 4.17
CA THR A 91 15.50 14.09 5.51
C THR A 91 14.13 13.77 6.11
N GLY A 92 13.04 13.95 5.35
CA GLY A 92 11.67 13.66 5.80
C GLY A 92 11.45 12.19 6.14
N ASN A 93 11.92 11.28 5.28
CA ASN A 93 11.86 9.85 5.55
C ASN A 93 12.79 9.46 6.70
N PHE A 94 13.99 10.04 6.81
CA PHE A 94 14.90 9.74 7.91
C PHE A 94 14.27 10.09 9.25
N VAL A 95 13.72 11.30 9.39
CA VAL A 95 12.99 11.73 10.59
C VAL A 95 11.82 10.80 10.85
N SER A 96 11.01 10.49 9.83
CA SER A 96 9.84 9.61 9.98
C SER A 96 10.22 8.20 10.41
N TYR A 97 11.25 7.60 9.81
CA TYR A 97 11.71 6.25 10.14
C TYR A 97 12.32 6.18 11.53
N VAL A 98 13.16 7.14 11.90
CA VAL A 98 13.86 7.14 13.20
C VAL A 98 12.93 7.49 14.34
N THR A 99 12.00 8.43 14.17
CA THR A 99 11.20 8.96 15.30
C THR A 99 9.81 8.34 15.42
N ARG A 100 9.29 7.73 14.35
CA ARG A 100 7.91 7.22 14.32
C ARG A 100 7.82 5.78 13.82
N ILE A 101 8.19 5.52 12.57
CA ILE A 101 7.84 4.25 11.89
C ILE A 101 8.56 3.05 12.52
N ILE A 102 9.89 3.09 12.65
CA ILE A 102 10.65 1.98 13.27
C ILE A 102 10.27 1.81 14.74
N PRO A 103 10.32 2.85 15.60
CA PRO A 103 10.02 2.64 17.01
C PRO A 103 8.56 2.24 17.27
N ALA A 104 7.58 2.73 16.50
CA ALA A 104 6.21 2.24 16.58
C ALA A 104 6.07 0.80 16.09
N GLY A 105 6.83 0.38 15.07
CA GLY A 105 6.88 -1.02 14.65
C GLY A 105 7.53 -1.96 15.69
N VAL A 106 8.45 -1.45 16.50
CA VAL A 106 9.18 -2.24 17.52
C VAL A 106 8.46 -2.27 18.87
N ALA A 107 8.02 -1.12 19.38
CA ALA A 107 7.42 -0.97 20.70
C ALA A 107 5.88 -0.79 20.66
N GLY A 108 5.31 -0.63 19.46
CA GLY A 108 3.91 -0.31 19.23
C GLY A 108 3.60 1.19 19.29
N ASP A 109 2.47 1.60 18.70
CA ASP A 109 2.11 3.01 18.55
C ASP A 109 1.47 3.61 19.82
N GLY A 110 1.42 4.95 19.93
CA GLY A 110 0.67 5.65 20.97
C GLY A 110 1.40 5.91 22.29
N LEU A 111 2.71 5.66 22.39
CA LEU A 111 3.52 6.06 23.54
C LEU A 111 4.25 7.40 23.27
N SER A 112 4.29 8.29 24.25
CA SER A 112 5.04 9.56 24.12
C SER A 112 6.57 9.36 24.05
N ILE A 113 7.06 8.19 24.46
CA ILE A 113 8.49 7.83 24.47
C ILE A 113 8.97 7.20 23.14
N ILE A 114 8.12 7.13 22.11
CA ILE A 114 8.45 6.51 20.82
C ILE A 114 9.66 7.18 20.14
N PRO A 115 9.76 8.52 20.04
CA PRO A 115 10.92 9.13 19.42
C PRO A 115 12.25 8.86 20.16
N PRO A 116 12.34 8.99 21.50
CA PRO A 116 13.54 8.58 22.24
C PRO A 116 13.95 7.11 22.03
N ILE A 117 12.99 6.18 22.00
CA ILE A 117 13.28 4.76 21.72
C ILE A 117 13.94 4.60 20.35
N GLY A 118 13.38 5.24 19.32
CA GLY A 118 13.86 5.11 17.95
C GLY A 118 15.24 5.73 17.75
N VAL A 119 15.48 6.91 18.33
CA VAL A 119 16.82 7.54 18.34
C VAL A 119 17.83 6.66 19.08
N GLY A 120 17.49 6.16 20.27
CA GLY A 120 18.35 5.28 21.05
C GLY A 120 18.70 3.98 20.30
N LEU A 121 17.69 3.31 19.74
CA LEU A 121 17.88 2.10 18.94
C LEU A 121 18.74 2.37 17.70
N GLY A 122 18.50 3.49 17.01
CA GLY A 122 19.28 3.92 15.85
C GLY A 122 20.76 4.14 16.20
N LEU A 123 21.05 4.83 17.31
CA LEU A 123 22.42 5.06 17.78
C LEU A 123 23.13 3.76 18.17
N VAL A 124 22.47 2.89 18.94
CA VAL A 124 23.04 1.60 19.36
C VAL A 124 23.26 0.68 18.15
N THR A 125 22.34 0.68 17.19
CA THR A 125 22.50 -0.01 15.90
C THR A 125 23.71 0.52 15.13
N LEU A 126 23.85 1.85 15.03
CA LEU A 126 24.96 2.49 14.33
C LEU A 126 26.31 2.13 14.94
N VAL A 127 26.43 2.17 16.27
CA VAL A 127 27.64 1.75 16.99
C VAL A 127 28.00 0.31 16.67
N GLY A 128 27.01 -0.60 16.68
CA GLY A 128 27.21 -2.01 16.38
C GLY A 128 27.63 -2.26 14.94
N TRP A 129 27.00 -1.58 13.99
CA TRP A 129 27.33 -1.67 12.57
C TRP A 129 28.76 -1.14 12.30
N VAL A 130 29.12 0.03 12.83
CA VAL A 130 30.49 0.58 12.72
C VAL A 130 31.50 -0.37 13.35
N ARG A 131 31.18 -0.99 14.48
CA ARG A 131 32.05 -1.97 15.13
C ARG A 131 32.26 -3.20 14.26
N MET A 132 31.22 -3.68 13.59
CA MET A 132 31.29 -4.83 12.68
C MET A 132 32.11 -4.52 11.42
N LEU A 133 31.99 -3.30 10.88
CA LEU A 133 32.81 -2.85 9.74
C LEU A 133 34.31 -2.93 10.00
N ARG A 134 34.74 -2.70 11.25
CA ARG A 134 36.15 -2.80 11.65
C ARG A 134 36.68 -4.23 11.61
N ASP A 135 35.82 -5.22 11.83
CA ASP A 135 36.21 -6.64 11.80
C ASP A 135 36.15 -7.19 10.37
N ARG A 136 35.01 -7.01 9.70
CA ARG A 136 34.81 -7.49 8.33
C ARG A 136 33.65 -6.80 7.63
N VAL A 137 33.89 -6.29 6.44
CA VAL A 137 32.82 -5.84 5.54
C VAL A 137 32.18 -7.05 4.86
N GLY A 138 30.94 -7.37 5.24
CA GLY A 138 30.12 -8.42 4.67
C GLY A 138 29.02 -7.91 3.74
N VAL A 139 28.21 -8.84 3.21
CA VAL A 139 27.05 -8.49 2.39
C VAL A 139 25.99 -7.79 3.24
N ALA A 140 25.81 -8.20 4.49
CA ALA A 140 24.88 -7.57 5.43
C ALA A 140 25.28 -6.11 5.71
N GLU A 141 26.57 -5.86 5.94
CA GLU A 141 27.10 -4.53 6.25
C GLU A 141 26.98 -3.56 5.07
N LEU A 142 26.96 -4.09 3.84
CA LEU A 142 26.71 -3.32 2.62
C LEU A 142 25.21 -3.18 2.34
N PHE A 143 24.43 -4.25 2.53
CA PHE A 143 22.98 -4.26 2.31
C PHE A 143 22.28 -3.26 3.23
N PHE A 144 22.66 -3.21 4.51
CA PHE A 144 22.02 -2.38 5.51
C PHE A 144 21.92 -0.89 5.10
N PRO A 145 23.03 -0.18 4.80
CA PRO A 145 22.96 1.21 4.36
C PRO A 145 22.40 1.37 2.94
N LEU A 146 22.59 0.41 2.03
CA LEU A 146 22.04 0.48 0.67
C LEU A 146 20.51 0.40 0.68
N TYR A 147 19.95 -0.52 1.46
CA TYR A 147 18.51 -0.69 1.60
C TYR A 147 17.90 0.46 2.41
N PHE A 148 18.57 0.91 3.48
CA PHE A 148 18.12 2.10 4.21
C PHE A 148 18.11 3.33 3.28
N GLY A 149 19.17 3.56 2.50
CA GLY A 149 19.21 4.63 1.50
C GLY A 149 18.08 4.52 0.46
N LEU A 150 17.76 3.31 -0.01
CA LEU A 150 16.62 3.10 -0.93
C LEU A 150 15.29 3.55 -0.33
N ILE A 151 14.99 3.17 0.92
CA ILE A 151 13.71 3.55 1.55
C ILE A 151 13.67 5.05 1.91
N LEU A 152 14.83 5.69 2.13
CA LEU A 152 14.92 7.14 2.32
C LEU A 152 14.62 7.94 1.05
N LEU A 153 14.95 7.38 -0.13
CA LEU A 153 14.69 8.01 -1.43
C LEU A 153 13.26 7.78 -1.93
N TRP A 154 12.53 6.84 -1.33
CA TRP A 154 11.19 6.44 -1.78
C TRP A 154 10.17 7.58 -1.58
N PRO A 155 9.16 7.72 -2.47
CA PRO A 155 8.11 8.73 -2.31
C PRO A 155 7.46 8.67 -0.90
N PRO A 156 7.42 9.79 -0.15
CA PRO A 156 6.91 9.82 1.22
C PRO A 156 5.47 9.32 1.37
N ALA A 157 4.62 9.55 0.36
CA ALA A 157 3.24 9.07 0.31
C ALA A 157 3.11 7.53 0.43
N TRP A 158 4.20 6.79 0.17
CA TRP A 158 4.25 5.34 0.26
C TRP A 158 5.08 4.81 1.43
N SER A 159 5.77 5.70 2.16
CA SER A 159 6.57 5.33 3.32
C SER A 159 5.73 4.62 4.38
N GLY A 160 6.29 3.56 4.95
CA GLY A 160 5.56 2.71 5.89
C GLY A 160 6.45 1.71 6.60
N ASP A 161 5.89 1.10 7.64
CA ASP A 161 6.47 0.09 8.52
C ASP A 161 6.96 -1.15 7.76
N ARG A 162 6.18 -1.62 6.78
CA ARG A 162 6.50 -2.77 5.94
C ARG A 162 7.85 -2.66 5.23
N PHE A 163 8.29 -1.44 4.93
CA PHE A 163 9.60 -1.22 4.31
C PHE A 163 10.75 -1.31 5.29
N ALA A 164 10.53 -1.09 6.59
CA ALA A 164 11.55 -1.26 7.61
C ALA A 164 11.79 -2.74 7.98
N LEU A 165 10.83 -3.64 7.72
CA LEU A 165 10.91 -5.06 8.11
C LEU A 165 12.22 -5.77 7.72
N PRO A 166 12.78 -5.59 6.50
CA PRO A 166 14.05 -6.23 6.14
C PRO A 166 15.26 -5.72 6.92
N LEU A 167 15.18 -4.53 7.52
CA LEU A 167 16.25 -3.95 8.32
C LEU A 167 16.23 -4.45 9.77
N LEU A 168 15.04 -4.72 10.33
CA LEU A 168 14.89 -5.01 11.76
C LEU A 168 15.81 -6.15 12.27
N PRO A 169 15.95 -7.31 11.59
CA PRO A 169 16.85 -8.36 12.07
C PRO A 169 18.32 -7.89 12.17
N LEU A 170 18.78 -7.09 11.21
CA LEU A 170 20.13 -6.52 11.23
C LEU A 170 20.27 -5.42 12.28
N MET A 171 19.24 -4.58 12.46
CA MET A 171 19.22 -3.56 13.52
C MET A 171 19.36 -4.21 14.90
N PHE A 172 18.59 -5.27 15.18
CA PHE A 172 18.68 -5.99 16.44
C PHE A 172 20.02 -6.72 16.61
N PHE A 173 20.54 -7.34 15.55
CA PHE A 173 21.85 -7.96 15.57
C PHE A 173 22.96 -6.95 15.90
N TYR A 174 23.04 -5.84 15.18
CA TYR A 174 24.02 -4.79 15.42
C TYR A 174 23.83 -4.15 16.79
N SER A 175 22.58 -3.95 17.22
CA SER A 175 22.32 -3.48 18.57
C SER A 175 22.86 -4.44 19.63
N GLY A 176 22.68 -5.74 19.44
CA GLY A 176 23.27 -6.77 20.32
C GLY A 176 24.79 -6.71 20.36
N VAL A 177 25.46 -6.54 19.21
CA VAL A 177 26.92 -6.35 19.13
C VAL A 177 27.36 -5.12 19.93
N ALA A 178 26.66 -3.99 19.77
CA ALA A 178 26.96 -2.77 20.51
C ALA A 178 26.79 -2.95 22.02
N LEU A 179 25.70 -3.58 22.46
CA LEU A 179 25.41 -3.81 23.87
C LEU A 179 26.45 -4.75 24.51
N LEU A 180 26.84 -5.83 23.82
CA LEU A 180 27.89 -6.73 24.31
C LEU A 180 29.23 -6.01 24.47
N TRP A 181 29.53 -5.06 23.59
CA TRP A 181 30.74 -4.23 23.67
C TRP A 181 30.64 -3.19 24.80
N LEU A 182 29.55 -2.42 24.86
CA LEU A 182 29.32 -1.38 25.87
C LEU A 182 29.30 -1.95 27.29
N PHE A 183 28.67 -3.11 27.47
CA PHE A 183 28.59 -3.78 28.77
C PHE A 183 29.71 -4.80 29.00
N GLY A 184 30.70 -4.89 28.10
CA GLY A 184 31.77 -5.88 28.16
C GLY A 184 32.67 -5.74 29.38
N SER A 185 32.87 -4.51 29.86
CA SER A 185 33.71 -4.20 31.03
C SER A 185 32.98 -4.34 32.37
N PHE A 186 31.66 -4.58 32.38
CA PHE A 186 30.88 -4.68 33.60
C PHE A 186 30.85 -6.13 34.13
N PRO A 187 30.68 -6.32 35.46
CA PRO A 187 30.46 -7.65 36.03
C PRO A 187 29.29 -8.36 35.36
N MET A 188 29.39 -9.69 35.22
CA MET A 188 28.39 -10.52 34.54
C MET A 188 26.96 -10.32 35.08
N GLY A 189 26.81 -10.09 36.39
CA GLY A 189 25.52 -9.79 37.02
C GLY A 189 24.90 -8.49 36.50
N VAL A 190 25.68 -7.39 36.49
CA VAL A 190 25.25 -6.08 35.99
C VAL A 190 24.89 -6.18 34.51
N ARG A 191 25.74 -6.83 33.70
CA ARG A 191 25.47 -7.03 32.26
C ARG A 191 24.15 -7.74 32.01
N ARG A 192 23.87 -8.84 32.73
CA ARG A 192 22.62 -9.60 32.59
C ARG A 192 21.41 -8.78 32.98
N VAL A 193 21.50 -8.02 34.08
CA VAL A 193 20.42 -7.14 34.53
C VAL A 193 20.16 -6.02 33.53
N SER A 194 21.20 -5.30 33.08
CA SER A 194 21.06 -4.20 32.11
C SER A 194 20.45 -4.67 30.78
N VAL A 195 20.94 -5.78 30.23
CA VAL A 195 20.37 -6.36 29.00
C VAL A 195 18.95 -6.84 29.23
N GLY A 196 18.67 -7.51 30.36
CA GLY A 196 17.33 -7.96 30.72
C GLY A 196 16.33 -6.81 30.82
N VAL A 197 16.71 -5.72 31.48
CA VAL A 197 15.89 -4.50 31.59
C VAL A 197 15.62 -3.90 30.21
N LEU A 198 16.64 -3.78 29.34
CA LEU A 198 16.46 -3.24 27.99
C LEU A 198 15.53 -4.11 27.13
N VAL A 199 15.69 -5.43 27.19
CA VAL A 199 14.83 -6.39 26.49
C VAL A 199 13.40 -6.27 27.00
N LEU A 200 13.19 -6.23 28.31
CA LEU A 200 11.84 -6.09 28.90
C LEU A 200 11.21 -4.73 28.56
N ALA A 201 11.99 -3.64 28.55
CA ALA A 201 11.51 -2.31 28.20
C ALA A 201 10.97 -2.24 26.75
N LEU A 202 11.49 -3.06 25.83
CA LEU A 202 10.97 -3.18 24.47
C LEU A 202 9.88 -4.24 24.36
N ALA A 203 10.06 -5.40 24.99
CA ALA A 203 9.18 -6.55 24.86
C ALA A 203 7.81 -6.35 25.54
N ILE A 204 7.73 -5.61 26.63
CA ILE A 204 6.46 -5.37 27.34
C ILE A 204 5.50 -4.52 26.48
N PRO A 205 5.89 -3.32 25.98
CA PRO A 205 5.05 -2.56 25.05
C PRO A 205 4.70 -3.34 23.79
N ALA A 206 5.70 -3.98 23.16
CA ALA A 206 5.49 -4.79 21.97
C ALA A 206 4.49 -5.93 22.20
N GLY A 207 4.61 -6.64 23.34
CA GLY A 207 3.72 -7.73 23.72
C GLY A 207 2.30 -7.26 24.03
N PHE A 208 2.15 -6.11 24.68
CA PHE A 208 0.84 -5.49 24.90
C PHE A 208 0.16 -5.15 23.57
N GLN A 209 0.91 -4.57 22.64
CA GLN A 209 0.42 -4.17 21.32
C GLN A 209 0.08 -5.37 20.44
N LEU A 210 0.94 -6.39 20.44
CA LEU A 210 0.65 -7.67 19.80
C LEU A 210 -0.63 -8.29 20.37
N ARG A 211 -0.84 -8.23 21.69
CA ARG A 211 -2.07 -8.73 22.33
C ARG A 211 -3.30 -7.93 21.90
N LEU A 212 -3.21 -6.60 21.80
CA LEU A 212 -4.32 -5.77 21.29
C LEU A 212 -4.65 -6.12 19.85
N MET A 213 -3.65 -6.20 18.97
CA MET A 213 -3.82 -6.60 17.57
C MET A 213 -4.40 -8.00 17.46
N ALA A 214 -3.90 -8.96 18.25
CA ALA A 214 -4.39 -10.34 18.26
C ALA A 214 -5.83 -10.43 18.78
N LYS A 215 -6.21 -9.60 19.76
CA LYS A 215 -7.59 -9.52 20.25
C LYS A 215 -8.51 -8.97 19.16
N GLY A 216 -8.16 -7.85 18.53
CA GLY A 216 -8.94 -7.27 17.44
C GLY A 216 -9.11 -8.23 16.26
N ALA A 217 -8.01 -8.87 15.83
CA ALA A 217 -8.04 -9.89 14.78
C ALA A 217 -8.86 -11.13 15.19
N GLY A 218 -8.81 -11.52 16.47
CA GLY A 218 -9.60 -12.61 17.03
C GLY A 218 -11.09 -12.31 17.02
N THR A 219 -11.51 -11.13 17.49
CA THR A 219 -12.89 -10.65 17.40
C THR A 219 -13.36 -10.65 15.95
N CYS A 220 -12.53 -10.14 15.04
CA CYS A 220 -12.90 -10.10 13.64
C CYS A 220 -13.01 -11.45 12.98
N ARG A 221 -12.13 -12.39 13.34
CA ARG A 221 -12.24 -13.78 12.91
C ARG A 221 -13.56 -14.41 13.36
N GLU A 222 -14.00 -14.10 14.58
CA GLU A 222 -15.25 -14.63 15.11
C GLU A 222 -16.48 -14.02 14.44
N LEU A 223 -16.53 -12.68 14.31
CA LEU A 223 -17.59 -12.00 13.55
C LEU A 223 -17.70 -12.53 12.12
N THR A 224 -16.56 -12.77 11.48
CA THR A 224 -16.54 -13.33 10.12
C THR A 224 -17.08 -14.76 10.08
N ARG A 225 -16.77 -15.60 11.09
CA ARG A 225 -17.34 -16.96 11.19
C ARG A 225 -18.85 -16.96 11.40
N MET A 226 -19.37 -15.95 12.08
CA MET A 226 -20.81 -15.75 12.30
C MET A 226 -21.52 -15.13 11.09
N GLY A 227 -20.82 -14.83 9.99
CA GLY A 227 -21.39 -14.18 8.80
C GLY A 227 -21.37 -12.65 8.83
N ASN A 228 -20.87 -12.04 9.92
CA ASN A 228 -20.87 -10.60 10.15
C ASN A 228 -19.53 -9.93 9.79
N ALA A 229 -18.90 -10.36 8.70
CA ALA A 229 -17.60 -9.86 8.26
C ALA A 229 -17.55 -8.32 8.10
N ARG A 230 -18.69 -7.71 7.77
CA ARG A 230 -18.83 -6.27 7.54
C ARG A 230 -18.59 -5.43 8.79
N GLU A 231 -18.83 -5.99 9.98
CA GLU A 231 -18.59 -5.29 11.25
C GLU A 231 -17.09 -5.04 11.53
N CYS A 232 -16.20 -5.68 10.78
CA CYS A 232 -14.75 -5.48 10.87
C CYS A 232 -14.19 -4.43 9.93
N LEU A 233 -15.03 -3.88 9.06
CA LEU A 233 -14.64 -2.86 8.10
C LEU A 233 -14.77 -1.49 8.74
N SER A 234 -13.93 -0.55 8.32
CA SER A 234 -14.24 0.85 8.58
C SER A 234 -15.54 1.24 7.87
N PRO A 235 -16.27 2.28 8.33
CA PRO A 235 -17.50 2.73 7.66
C PRO A 235 -17.31 2.94 6.15
N ALA A 236 -16.25 3.65 5.74
CA ALA A 236 -15.92 3.86 4.34
C ALA A 236 -15.66 2.57 3.55
N GLN A 237 -15.05 1.55 4.17
CA GLN A 237 -14.85 0.24 3.53
C GLN A 237 -16.17 -0.53 3.41
N GLY A 238 -17.00 -0.48 4.44
CA GLY A 238 -18.33 -1.10 4.44
C GLY A 238 -19.23 -0.52 3.36
N GLU A 239 -19.30 0.80 3.26
CA GLU A 239 -20.04 1.51 2.23
C GLU A 239 -19.52 1.20 0.82
N TYR A 240 -18.19 1.15 0.64
CA TYR A 240 -17.58 0.80 -0.64
C TYR A 240 -17.96 -0.61 -1.12
N PHE A 241 -17.94 -1.60 -0.22
CA PHE A 241 -18.33 -2.97 -0.56
C PHE A 241 -19.83 -3.11 -0.78
N ALA A 242 -20.66 -2.40 0.00
CA ALA A 242 -22.09 -2.36 -0.23
C ALA A 242 -22.44 -1.68 -1.57
N LEU A 243 -21.70 -0.64 -1.98
CA LEU A 243 -21.83 -0.05 -3.31
C LEU A 243 -21.45 -1.04 -4.41
N ALA A 244 -20.39 -1.83 -4.21
CA ALA A 244 -19.96 -2.85 -5.15
C ALA A 244 -21.02 -3.97 -5.28
N GLU A 245 -21.54 -4.48 -4.17
CA GLU A 245 -22.62 -5.48 -4.15
C GLU A 245 -23.87 -4.95 -4.88
N TRP A 246 -24.36 -3.77 -4.49
CA TRP A 246 -25.48 -3.13 -5.18
C TRP A 246 -25.23 -3.01 -6.68
N SER A 247 -24.01 -2.64 -7.08
CA SER A 247 -23.65 -2.52 -8.49
C SER A 247 -23.70 -3.85 -9.23
N GLY A 248 -23.29 -4.95 -8.59
CA GLY A 248 -23.36 -6.29 -9.16
C GLY A 248 -24.79 -6.77 -9.40
N GLU A 249 -25.69 -6.45 -8.48
CA GLU A 249 -27.12 -6.76 -8.56
C GLU A 249 -27.84 -5.89 -9.61
N ASN A 250 -27.54 -4.59 -9.63
CA ASN A 250 -28.38 -3.57 -10.26
C ASN A 250 -27.84 -3.01 -11.58
N LEU A 251 -26.53 -3.06 -11.87
CA LEU A 251 -26.01 -2.48 -13.12
C LEU A 251 -26.19 -3.42 -14.31
N PRO A 252 -26.48 -2.90 -15.52
CA PRO A 252 -26.66 -3.71 -16.72
C PRO A 252 -25.39 -4.47 -17.11
N ASP A 253 -25.55 -5.53 -17.91
CA ASP A 253 -24.41 -6.30 -18.40
C ASP A 253 -23.51 -5.45 -19.30
N GLY A 254 -22.19 -5.64 -19.14
CA GLY A 254 -21.20 -4.82 -19.83
C GLY A 254 -20.96 -3.45 -19.21
N ALA A 255 -21.65 -3.08 -18.13
CA ALA A 255 -21.35 -1.88 -17.37
C ALA A 255 -19.88 -1.85 -16.93
N VAL A 256 -19.29 -0.66 -16.96
CA VAL A 256 -17.95 -0.38 -16.44
C VAL A 256 -18.04 0.76 -15.44
N VAL A 257 -17.46 0.59 -14.26
CA VAL A 257 -17.45 1.58 -13.18
C VAL A 257 -16.06 2.19 -13.00
N THR A 258 -15.97 3.51 -12.97
CA THR A 258 -14.76 4.23 -12.58
C THR A 258 -14.71 4.34 -11.06
N THR A 259 -13.69 3.78 -10.43
CA THR A 259 -13.63 3.67 -8.96
C THR A 259 -12.20 3.65 -8.42
N ARG A 260 -12.04 3.92 -7.12
CA ARG A 260 -10.75 3.98 -6.44
C ARG A 260 -9.97 2.66 -6.43
N LYS A 261 -10.64 1.52 -6.26
CA LYS A 261 -10.04 0.18 -6.17
C LYS A 261 -10.69 -0.80 -7.17
N PRO A 262 -10.45 -0.65 -8.49
CA PRO A 262 -11.20 -1.39 -9.52
C PRO A 262 -11.09 -2.91 -9.42
N ARG A 263 -9.93 -3.44 -9.02
CA ARG A 263 -9.76 -4.89 -8.86
C ARG A 263 -10.60 -5.45 -7.71
N THR A 264 -10.64 -4.72 -6.59
CA THR A 264 -11.47 -5.10 -5.45
C THR A 264 -12.94 -4.93 -5.78
N PHE A 265 -13.31 -3.82 -6.44
CA PHE A 265 -14.68 -3.59 -6.90
C PHE A 265 -15.17 -4.71 -7.82
N PHE A 266 -14.37 -5.07 -8.84
CA PHE A 266 -14.68 -6.19 -9.73
C PHE A 266 -14.84 -7.49 -8.96
N LEU A 267 -13.92 -7.79 -8.03
CA LEU A 267 -13.99 -9.00 -7.21
C LEU A 267 -15.31 -9.12 -6.44
N MET A 268 -15.79 -8.00 -5.88
CA MET A 268 -16.98 -7.96 -5.05
C MET A 268 -18.30 -7.83 -5.84
N SER A 269 -18.27 -7.28 -7.06
CA SER A 269 -19.47 -6.96 -7.84
C SER A 269 -19.66 -7.80 -9.10
N GLY A 270 -18.59 -8.37 -9.65
CA GLY A 270 -18.57 -8.90 -11.01
C GLY A 270 -18.62 -7.83 -12.12
N VAL A 271 -18.74 -6.56 -11.77
CA VAL A 271 -18.82 -5.44 -12.72
C VAL A 271 -17.43 -4.97 -13.08
N LYS A 272 -17.15 -4.86 -14.39
CA LYS A 272 -15.88 -4.33 -14.88
C LYS A 272 -15.62 -2.96 -14.25
N ALA A 273 -14.38 -2.71 -13.90
CA ALA A 273 -14.03 -1.45 -13.27
C ALA A 273 -12.68 -0.93 -13.75
N GLN A 274 -12.56 0.39 -13.79
CA GLN A 274 -11.32 1.10 -14.09
C GLN A 274 -10.93 2.04 -12.97
N ALA A 275 -9.65 2.40 -12.92
CA ALA A 275 -9.14 3.33 -11.93
C ALA A 275 -9.62 4.76 -12.22
N ILE A 276 -9.80 5.55 -11.17
CA ILE A 276 -9.99 7.01 -11.27
C ILE A 276 -8.84 7.63 -12.07
N PRO A 277 -9.10 8.34 -13.19
CA PRO A 277 -8.10 9.11 -13.89
C PRO A 277 -7.46 10.17 -12.98
N LEU A 278 -6.13 10.23 -12.95
CA LEU A 278 -5.39 11.20 -12.12
C LEU A 278 -5.20 12.53 -12.87
N VAL A 279 -6.31 13.12 -13.29
CA VAL A 279 -6.36 14.41 -14.01
C VAL A 279 -7.38 15.32 -13.35
N THR A 280 -7.05 16.60 -13.20
CA THR A 280 -7.89 17.58 -12.51
C THR A 280 -8.81 18.36 -13.43
N ASP A 281 -8.54 18.35 -14.74
CA ASP A 281 -9.41 18.97 -15.74
C ASP A 281 -10.70 18.13 -15.91
N PRO A 282 -11.90 18.71 -15.70
CA PRO A 282 -13.16 17.96 -15.78
C PRO A 282 -13.42 17.32 -17.15
N ASP A 283 -13.06 17.98 -18.24
CA ASP A 283 -13.34 17.51 -19.59
C ASP A 283 -12.38 16.38 -19.99
N GLU A 284 -11.09 16.51 -19.65
CA GLU A 284 -10.12 15.43 -19.79
C GLU A 284 -10.52 14.22 -18.91
N PHE A 285 -10.93 14.46 -17.66
CA PHE A 285 -11.40 13.40 -16.77
C PHE A 285 -12.54 12.60 -17.41
N LEU A 286 -13.58 13.29 -17.88
CA LEU A 286 -14.73 12.66 -18.53
C LEU A 286 -14.33 11.93 -19.82
N ALA A 287 -13.41 12.49 -20.61
CA ALA A 287 -12.90 11.84 -21.81
C ALA A 287 -12.20 10.51 -21.48
N ARG A 288 -11.31 10.48 -20.48
CA ARG A 288 -10.63 9.24 -20.03
C ARG A 288 -11.60 8.23 -19.45
N VAL A 289 -12.60 8.69 -18.71
CA VAL A 289 -13.64 7.82 -18.17
C VAL A 289 -14.40 7.12 -19.31
N ARG A 290 -14.79 7.87 -20.34
CA ARG A 290 -15.49 7.34 -21.52
C ARG A 290 -14.59 6.46 -22.39
N GLU A 291 -13.31 6.80 -22.56
CA GLU A 291 -12.34 5.99 -23.29
C GLU A 291 -12.20 4.58 -22.70
N GLY A 292 -12.25 4.47 -21.37
CA GLY A 292 -12.30 3.18 -20.68
C GLY A 292 -13.66 2.47 -20.70
N GLY A 293 -14.65 3.01 -21.43
CA GLY A 293 -15.99 2.45 -21.58
C GLY A 293 -16.90 2.62 -20.37
N SER A 294 -16.51 3.47 -19.41
CA SER A 294 -17.27 3.68 -18.17
C SER A 294 -18.35 4.73 -18.32
N ARG A 295 -19.52 4.41 -17.80
CA ARG A 295 -20.69 5.30 -17.69
C ARG A 295 -21.08 5.56 -16.23
N TYR A 296 -20.28 5.06 -15.30
CA TYR A 296 -20.57 5.11 -13.87
C TYR A 296 -19.32 5.56 -13.14
N VAL A 297 -19.47 6.39 -12.11
CA VAL A 297 -18.35 6.82 -11.29
C VAL A 297 -18.72 6.75 -9.81
N SER A 298 -17.82 6.18 -8.99
CA SER A 298 -17.99 6.17 -7.55
C SER A 298 -17.41 7.44 -6.91
N LEU A 299 -18.20 8.06 -6.04
CA LEU A 299 -17.75 9.03 -5.05
C LEU A 299 -17.58 8.27 -3.74
N ASP A 300 -16.41 7.66 -3.53
CA ASP A 300 -16.12 6.86 -2.34
C ASP A 300 -15.27 7.60 -1.31
N LEU A 301 -15.33 7.13 -0.06
CA LEU A 301 -14.63 7.72 1.08
C LEU A 301 -13.41 6.91 1.54
N LEU A 302 -12.89 6.01 0.67
CA LEU A 302 -11.81 5.11 1.04
C LEU A 302 -10.51 5.85 1.38
N ASP A 303 -10.23 6.92 0.64
CA ASP A 303 -9.11 7.83 0.84
C ASP A 303 -9.42 9.20 0.18
N GLY A 304 -8.41 10.06 0.04
CA GLY A 304 -8.59 11.40 -0.52
C GLY A 304 -8.73 11.47 -2.04
N MET A 305 -8.63 10.36 -2.78
CA MET A 305 -8.52 10.40 -4.24
C MET A 305 -9.83 10.76 -4.92
N ALA A 306 -10.96 10.20 -4.48
CA ALA A 306 -12.26 10.58 -5.01
C ALA A 306 -12.53 12.06 -4.70
N GLY A 307 -12.23 12.50 -3.47
CA GLY A 307 -12.31 13.90 -3.04
C GLY A 307 -11.51 14.86 -3.91
N TYR A 308 -10.32 14.46 -4.34
CA TYR A 308 -9.43 15.31 -5.13
C TYR A 308 -9.75 15.29 -6.64
N TYR A 309 -10.02 14.12 -7.22
CA TYR A 309 -10.15 13.96 -8.68
C TYR A 309 -11.59 13.88 -9.18
N VAL A 310 -12.50 13.34 -8.37
CA VAL A 310 -13.87 13.05 -8.83
C VAL A 310 -14.85 14.12 -8.35
N TYR A 311 -14.87 14.45 -7.05
CA TYR A 311 -15.81 15.43 -6.49
C TYR A 311 -15.85 16.78 -7.23
N PRO A 312 -14.73 17.37 -7.68
CA PRO A 312 -14.76 18.62 -8.42
C PRO A 312 -15.47 18.54 -9.78
N VAL A 313 -15.58 17.34 -10.37
CA VAL A 313 -16.12 17.14 -11.72
C VAL A 313 -17.64 17.32 -11.75
N PRO A 314 -18.46 16.63 -10.93
CA PRO A 314 -19.90 16.91 -10.85
C PRO A 314 -20.23 18.35 -10.43
N LEU A 315 -19.39 19.01 -9.63
CA LEU A 315 -19.60 20.41 -9.25
C LEU A 315 -19.48 21.37 -10.45
N GLN A 316 -18.62 21.05 -11.42
CA GLN A 316 -18.35 21.88 -12.60
C GLN A 316 -19.11 21.44 -13.87
N ARG A 317 -19.61 20.20 -13.88
CA ARG A 317 -20.30 19.57 -15.02
C ARG A 317 -21.58 18.87 -14.57
N LEU A 318 -22.32 19.45 -13.62
CA LEU A 318 -23.53 18.85 -13.06
C LEU A 318 -24.55 18.33 -14.09
N PRO A 319 -24.82 19.02 -15.24
CA PRO A 319 -25.81 18.56 -16.22
C PRO A 319 -25.52 17.20 -16.88
N VAL A 320 -24.27 16.70 -16.82
CA VAL A 320 -23.92 15.39 -17.39
C VAL A 320 -23.95 14.26 -16.37
N PHE A 321 -24.31 14.55 -15.12
CA PHE A 321 -24.41 13.54 -14.06
C PHE A 321 -25.85 13.33 -13.61
N CYS A 322 -26.11 12.10 -13.20
CA CYS A 322 -27.35 11.73 -12.53
C CYS A 322 -27.04 10.85 -11.31
N GLY A 323 -27.89 10.90 -10.29
CA GLY A 323 -27.76 10.05 -9.10
C GLY A 323 -28.41 8.67 -9.31
N LEU A 324 -27.69 7.61 -8.93
CA LEU A 324 -28.21 6.23 -8.89
C LEU A 324 -28.55 5.80 -7.48
N VAL A 325 -27.51 5.75 -6.63
CA VAL A 325 -27.61 5.24 -5.27
C VAL A 325 -26.61 5.94 -4.37
N GLU A 326 -26.99 6.10 -3.11
CA GLU A 326 -26.14 6.52 -2.02
C GLU A 326 -26.17 5.45 -0.94
N VAL A 327 -24.99 5.03 -0.48
CA VAL A 327 -24.80 4.02 0.54
C VAL A 327 -24.08 4.67 1.71
N GLY A 328 -24.75 4.76 2.86
CA GLY A 328 -24.22 5.39 4.06
C GLY A 328 -25.30 5.62 5.11
N ALA A 329 -24.91 6.23 6.24
CA ALA A 329 -25.86 6.62 7.28
C ALA A 329 -26.79 7.75 6.77
N PRO A 330 -28.08 7.80 7.16
CA PRO A 330 -29.06 8.76 6.64
C PRO A 330 -28.72 10.25 6.86
N ASP A 331 -27.77 10.54 7.75
CA ASP A 331 -27.38 11.87 8.22
C ASP A 331 -25.96 12.29 7.78
N GLN A 332 -25.26 11.44 7.01
CA GLN A 332 -23.92 11.71 6.51
C GLN A 332 -23.87 11.50 4.99
N ALA A 333 -23.05 12.30 4.31
CA ALA A 333 -22.78 12.06 2.89
C ALA A 333 -22.07 10.71 2.77
N GLY A 334 -22.76 9.73 2.20
CA GLY A 334 -22.26 8.37 2.03
C GLY A 334 -21.45 8.19 0.75
N THR A 335 -21.05 6.95 0.49
CA THR A 335 -20.46 6.57 -0.78
C THR A 335 -21.54 6.54 -1.86
N GLN A 336 -21.36 7.29 -2.95
CA GLN A 336 -22.37 7.45 -4.01
C GLN A 336 -21.92 6.82 -5.33
N LEU A 337 -22.88 6.33 -6.10
CA LEU A 337 -22.68 5.99 -7.51
C LEU A 337 -23.45 6.99 -8.38
N LEU A 338 -22.72 7.62 -9.29
CA LEU A 338 -23.29 8.54 -10.28
C LEU A 338 -23.25 7.91 -11.67
N GLY A 339 -24.30 8.15 -12.44
CA GLY A 339 -24.33 7.87 -13.88
C GLY A 339 -23.82 9.06 -14.68
N ILE A 340 -23.16 8.78 -15.79
CA ILE A 340 -22.65 9.77 -16.75
C ILE A 340 -23.53 9.70 -17.99
N LEU A 341 -24.12 10.85 -18.32
CA LEU A 341 -25.05 11.02 -19.43
C LEU A 341 -24.30 11.40 -20.72
N ASP A 342 -24.82 10.96 -21.86
CA ASP A 342 -24.28 11.26 -23.18
C ASP A 342 -24.72 12.65 -23.67
N ALA A 343 -25.82 13.17 -23.14
CA ALA A 343 -26.34 14.50 -23.40
C ALA A 343 -26.61 15.22 -22.06
N GLU A 344 -26.41 16.54 -22.05
CA GLU A 344 -26.70 17.38 -20.88
C GLU A 344 -28.20 17.37 -20.59
N VAL A 345 -28.57 17.11 -19.34
CA VAL A 345 -29.95 17.23 -18.85
C VAL A 345 -30.11 18.59 -18.20
N GLY A 346 -31.17 19.32 -18.57
CA GLY A 346 -31.48 20.60 -17.96
C GLY A 346 -31.62 20.48 -16.44
N VAL A 347 -30.80 21.22 -15.70
CA VAL A 347 -30.88 21.29 -14.24
C VAL A 347 -32.25 21.86 -13.88
N GLY A 348 -33.07 21.12 -13.12
CA GLY A 348 -34.40 21.56 -12.74
C GLY A 348 -34.34 22.88 -11.96
N SER A 349 -34.75 23.99 -12.59
CA SER A 349 -34.82 25.30 -11.98
C SER A 349 -36.05 25.42 -11.08
N GLY A 350 -36.01 24.75 -9.92
CA GLY A 350 -36.92 25.04 -8.82
C GLY A 350 -36.39 26.25 -8.04
N SER A 351 -37.14 27.36 -8.05
CA SER A 351 -36.79 28.60 -7.36
C SER A 351 -36.36 28.35 -5.90
N GLY A 352 -35.09 28.58 -5.59
CA GLY A 352 -34.55 28.59 -4.21
C GLY A 352 -34.00 27.27 -3.67
N ALA A 353 -34.01 26.18 -4.43
CA ALA A 353 -33.40 24.91 -4.00
C ALA A 353 -31.96 24.78 -4.53
N SER A 354 -31.03 24.32 -3.69
CA SER A 354 -29.68 23.95 -4.11
C SER A 354 -29.72 23.01 -5.32
N PRO A 355 -28.81 23.16 -6.30
CA PRO A 355 -28.79 22.30 -7.47
C PRO A 355 -28.64 20.85 -7.03
N SER A 356 -29.64 20.02 -7.34
CA SER A 356 -29.69 18.59 -7.00
C SER A 356 -29.49 17.75 -8.26
N LEU A 357 -28.85 16.60 -8.10
CA LEU A 357 -28.65 15.65 -9.20
C LEU A 357 -29.99 15.13 -9.71
N ALA A 358 -30.16 15.09 -11.03
CA ALA A 358 -31.30 14.42 -11.65
C ALA A 358 -31.24 12.90 -11.38
N ARG A 359 -32.39 12.23 -11.40
CA ARG A 359 -32.42 10.75 -11.35
C ARG A 359 -31.92 10.18 -12.67
N CYS A 360 -31.15 9.10 -12.60
CA CYS A 360 -30.66 8.46 -13.83
C CYS A 360 -31.79 7.82 -14.66
N PRO A 361 -31.62 7.77 -16.00
CA PRO A 361 -32.50 7.02 -16.89
C PRO A 361 -32.62 5.55 -16.47
N ARG A 362 -33.79 4.94 -16.70
CA ARG A 362 -34.09 3.59 -16.20
C ARG A 362 -33.18 2.52 -16.82
N GLU A 363 -32.70 2.74 -18.04
CA GLU A 363 -31.78 1.85 -18.75
C GLU A 363 -30.38 1.78 -18.15
N MET A 364 -30.02 2.71 -17.26
CA MET A 364 -28.75 2.67 -16.52
C MET A 364 -28.79 1.66 -15.36
N VAL A 365 -29.94 1.10 -15.07
CA VAL A 365 -30.16 0.06 -14.06
C VAL A 365 -30.85 -1.13 -14.75
N ARG A 366 -30.63 -2.34 -14.25
CA ARG A 366 -31.40 -3.51 -14.70
C ARG A 366 -32.87 -3.31 -14.36
N ALA A 367 -33.74 -3.75 -15.28
CA ALA A 367 -35.18 -3.79 -15.01
C ALA A 367 -35.49 -4.75 -13.85
N ASP A 368 -34.83 -5.91 -13.86
CA ASP A 368 -34.87 -6.91 -12.79
C ASP A 368 -33.47 -7.07 -12.20
N PRO A 369 -33.25 -6.66 -10.94
CA PRO A 369 -31.99 -6.89 -10.24
C PRO A 369 -31.66 -8.38 -10.17
N ARG A 370 -30.37 -8.70 -10.27
CA ARG A 370 -29.89 -10.07 -10.03
C ARG A 370 -29.80 -10.31 -8.53
N GLU A 371 -30.26 -11.47 -8.08
CA GLU A 371 -29.76 -12.01 -6.82
C GLU A 371 -28.29 -12.35 -7.01
N MET A 372 -27.41 -11.66 -6.30
CA MET A 372 -26.12 -12.22 -6.00
C MET A 372 -26.35 -13.27 -4.92
N ASP A 373 -25.94 -14.53 -5.17
CA ASP A 373 -25.93 -15.56 -4.13
C ASP A 373 -25.35 -14.92 -2.86
N SER A 374 -26.09 -14.99 -1.75
CA SER A 374 -25.67 -14.43 -0.48
C SER A 374 -24.43 -15.19 -0.02
N THR A 375 -23.29 -14.76 -0.51
CA THR A 375 -22.02 -15.36 -0.22
C THR A 375 -21.75 -15.12 1.24
N GLY A 376 -21.68 -16.19 2.04
CA GLY A 376 -21.19 -16.11 3.42
C GLY A 376 -19.86 -15.34 3.42
N GLY A 377 -19.48 -14.70 4.53
CA GLY A 377 -18.48 -13.60 4.58
C GLY A 377 -17.07 -13.78 3.95
N TRP A 378 -16.79 -14.92 3.29
CA TRP A 378 -15.59 -15.23 2.51
C TRP A 378 -15.83 -15.61 1.05
N GLU A 379 -17.07 -15.84 0.63
CA GLU A 379 -17.34 -16.22 -0.74
C GLU A 379 -17.26 -14.96 -1.61
N ILE A 380 -16.37 -15.02 -2.59
CA ILE A 380 -16.26 -13.98 -3.62
C ILE A 380 -17.44 -14.23 -4.56
N PRO A 381 -18.37 -13.27 -4.77
CA PRO A 381 -19.57 -13.49 -5.59
C PRO A 381 -19.28 -14.01 -7.01
N LEU A 382 -18.16 -13.58 -7.59
CA LEU A 382 -17.65 -14.09 -8.87
C LEU A 382 -17.19 -15.57 -8.85
N LEU A 383 -16.87 -16.11 -7.69
CA LEU A 383 -16.38 -17.48 -7.51
C LEU A 383 -17.45 -18.44 -6.96
N SER A 384 -18.55 -17.92 -6.41
CA SER A 384 -19.70 -18.69 -5.93
C SER A 384 -20.75 -18.95 -7.00
N SER A 385 -20.97 -17.98 -7.92
CA SER A 385 -21.98 -18.02 -9.00
C SER A 385 -21.81 -19.12 -10.07
N GLY A 386 -20.89 -20.07 -9.87
CA GLY A 386 -20.67 -21.23 -10.73
C GLY A 386 -20.81 -22.60 -10.04
N ARG A 387 -21.29 -22.66 -8.78
CA ARG A 387 -21.62 -23.94 -8.14
C ARG A 387 -23.11 -24.23 -8.34
N GLU A 388 -23.42 -25.14 -9.27
CA GLU A 388 -24.72 -25.80 -9.26
C GLU A 388 -24.98 -26.41 -7.87
N PRO A 389 -26.23 -26.37 -7.36
CA PRO A 389 -26.56 -27.00 -6.10
C PRO A 389 -26.24 -28.49 -6.22
N ARG A 390 -25.42 -28.99 -5.31
CA ARG A 390 -25.27 -30.44 -5.13
C ARG A 390 -26.58 -30.95 -4.56
N GLU A 391 -27.31 -31.71 -5.38
CA GLU A 391 -28.48 -32.50 -4.98
C GLU A 391 -28.20 -33.42 -3.78
#